data_AF-A0A846A5J1-F1
#
_entry.id   AF-A0A846A5J1-F1
#
_cell.length_a   1.000
_cell.length_b   1.000
_cell.length_c   1.000
_cell.angle_alpha   90.00
_cell.angle_beta   90.00
_cell.angle_gamma   90.00
#
_symmetry.space_group_name_H-M   'P 1'
#
loop_
_entity.id
_entity.type
_entity.pdbx_description
1 polymer ?
#
loop_
_entity_poly.entity_id
_entity_poly.type
_entity_poly.pdbx_seq_one_letter_code
_entity_poly.pdbx_strand_id
1 'polypeptide(L)'
;LLSEALDCARGISNELSRFNALVALAPHFPDVLPEALDCARGIKSEYYRVNALVALAPHLPDVLLPKALDCARGISDEYERAKALITLAPHLPDVLPEALDCARGISDQNCRARALVALAPHFPDVLPKALDCARGIKYEYHRAFALIALAPHLPDVLPEALDCARGIEFEHHRAYALERLAPHLPDVLLPQALDCARGIESEYYRAFGLQHLIENLTPSSVDFPLWQEILDSLASLTRPNFLEALPQLAPLIIKFGGVEALRETMAAVEDVSGWWK
;
A
#
# COMPACT_ATOMS: atom_id res chain seq x y z
N LEU A 1 22.28 -24.10 20.62
CA LEU A 1 21.82 -22.80 20.08
C LEU A 1 20.50 -22.93 19.31
N LEU A 2 20.44 -23.46 18.07
CA LEU A 2 19.17 -23.53 17.32
C LEU A 2 18.11 -24.47 17.94
N SER A 3 18.52 -25.61 18.50
CA SER A 3 17.63 -26.50 19.24
C SER A 3 17.10 -25.86 20.54
N GLU A 4 17.97 -25.19 21.29
CA GLU A 4 17.59 -24.46 22.51
C GLU A 4 16.63 -23.30 22.18
N ALA A 5 16.84 -22.60 21.07
CA ALA A 5 15.94 -21.56 20.60
C ALA A 5 14.54 -22.11 20.27
N LEU A 6 14.45 -23.33 19.70
CA LEU A 6 13.18 -24.01 19.45
C LEU A 6 12.48 -24.39 20.77
N ASP A 7 13.21 -24.90 21.75
CA ASP A 7 12.65 -25.22 23.06
C ASP A 7 12.15 -23.96 23.79
N CYS A 8 12.91 -22.87 23.73
CA CYS A 8 12.47 -21.56 24.22
C CYS A 8 11.22 -21.07 23.51
N ALA A 9 11.15 -21.19 22.18
CA ALA A 9 9.97 -20.80 21.40
C ALA A 9 8.73 -21.59 21.83
N ARG A 10 8.84 -22.91 22.00
CA ARG A 10 7.75 -23.78 22.46
C ARG A 10 7.28 -23.45 23.87
N GLY A 11 8.17 -22.96 24.73
CA GLY A 11 7.86 -22.54 26.09
C GLY A 11 7.09 -21.22 26.21
N ILE A 12 6.89 -20.48 25.12
CA ILE A 12 6.17 -19.20 25.14
C ILE A 12 4.66 -19.44 25.38
N SER A 13 4.10 -18.78 26.40
CA SER A 13 2.69 -18.93 26.79
C SER A 13 1.71 -18.13 25.91
N ASN A 14 2.15 -17.00 25.36
CA ASN A 14 1.33 -16.20 24.46
C ASN A 14 1.34 -16.79 23.04
N GLU A 15 0.17 -17.13 22.52
CA GLU A 15 0.00 -17.77 21.21
C GLU A 15 0.62 -16.98 20.05
N LEU A 16 0.46 -15.65 20.03
CA LEU A 16 1.02 -14.81 18.98
C LEU A 16 2.55 -14.74 19.07
N SER A 17 3.09 -14.57 20.28
CA SER A 17 4.54 -14.56 20.48
C SER A 17 5.17 -15.92 20.16
N ARG A 18 4.50 -17.01 20.52
CA ARG A 18 4.93 -18.37 20.19
C ARG A 18 4.88 -18.60 18.68
N PHE A 19 3.78 -18.23 18.03
CA PHE A 19 3.64 -18.25 16.58
C PHE A 19 4.80 -17.53 15.89
N ASN A 20 5.07 -16.27 16.27
CA ASN A 20 6.13 -15.48 15.67
C ASN A 20 7.51 -16.14 15.82
N ALA A 21 7.80 -16.72 17.00
CA ALA A 21 9.05 -17.42 17.24
C ALA A 21 9.17 -18.71 16.39
N LEU A 22 8.09 -19.48 16.27
CA LEU A 22 8.08 -20.71 15.46
C LEU A 22 8.22 -20.42 13.96
N VAL A 23 7.52 -19.39 13.45
CA VAL A 23 7.64 -18.98 12.03
C VAL A 23 9.05 -18.47 11.72
N ALA A 24 9.67 -17.71 12.62
CA ALA A 24 11.05 -17.27 12.44
C ALA A 24 12.06 -18.44 12.39
N LEU A 25 11.75 -19.58 13.01
CA LEU A 25 12.56 -20.79 13.02
C LEU A 25 12.24 -21.77 11.89
N ALA A 26 11.09 -21.61 11.21
CA ALA A 26 10.63 -22.52 10.15
C ALA A 26 11.64 -22.74 9.00
N PRO A 27 12.44 -21.74 8.55
CA PRO A 27 13.48 -21.98 7.54
C PRO A 27 14.56 -22.99 7.96
N HIS A 28 14.77 -23.18 9.27
CA HIS A 28 15.74 -24.13 9.82
C HIS A 28 15.08 -25.41 10.35
N PHE A 29 13.81 -25.33 10.72
CA PHE A 29 13.03 -26.45 11.25
C PHE A 29 11.63 -26.49 10.59
N PRO A 30 11.48 -26.95 9.34
CA PRO A 30 10.19 -26.96 8.65
C PRO A 30 9.10 -27.77 9.38
N ASP A 31 9.49 -28.76 10.18
CA ASP A 31 8.60 -29.60 10.96
C ASP A 31 7.84 -28.85 12.07
N VAL A 32 8.16 -27.57 12.32
CA VAL A 32 7.44 -26.71 13.27
C VAL A 32 6.20 -26.05 12.66
N LEU A 33 6.01 -26.10 11.33
CA LEU A 33 4.86 -25.50 10.65
C LEU A 33 3.50 -26.01 11.16
N PRO A 34 3.29 -27.31 11.46
CA PRO A 34 2.06 -27.78 12.07
C PRO A 34 1.79 -27.14 13.43
N GLU A 35 2.83 -26.97 14.25
CA GLU A 35 2.77 -26.33 15.58
C GLU A 35 2.50 -24.83 15.46
N ALA A 36 3.17 -24.15 14.53
CA ALA A 36 2.92 -22.75 14.22
C ALA A 36 1.46 -22.53 13.77
N LEU A 37 0.92 -23.43 12.95
CA LEU A 37 -0.48 -23.37 12.52
C LEU A 37 -1.46 -23.60 13.68
N ASP A 38 -1.14 -24.48 14.63
CA ASP A 38 -1.92 -24.63 15.87
C ASP A 38 -1.90 -23.36 16.72
N CYS A 39 -0.73 -22.72 16.84
CA CYS A 39 -0.62 -21.44 17.53
C CYS A 39 -1.47 -20.38 16.84
N ALA A 40 -1.38 -20.27 15.51
CA ALA A 40 -2.18 -19.34 14.72
C ALA A 40 -3.67 -19.53 15.00
N ARG A 41 -4.17 -20.77 14.98
CA ARG A 41 -5.56 -21.12 15.31
C ARG A 41 -5.94 -20.70 16.74
N GLY A 42 -5.02 -20.85 17.69
CA GLY A 42 -5.20 -20.47 19.10
C GLY A 42 -5.20 -18.96 19.38
N ILE A 43 -4.77 -18.12 18.43
CA ILE A 43 -4.78 -16.66 18.60
C ILE A 43 -6.22 -16.17 18.79
N LYS A 44 -6.46 -15.44 19.89
CA LYS A 44 -7.80 -14.94 20.25
C LYS A 44 -8.34 -13.86 19.31
N SER A 45 -7.48 -12.95 18.87
CA SER A 45 -7.84 -11.89 17.93
C SER A 45 -7.89 -12.45 16.51
N GLU A 46 -9.04 -12.35 15.86
CA GLU A 46 -9.22 -12.84 14.49
C GLU A 46 -8.30 -12.10 13.51
N TYR A 47 -8.12 -10.79 13.68
CA TYR A 47 -7.15 -10.00 12.91
C TYR A 47 -5.73 -10.59 12.99
N TYR A 48 -5.26 -10.92 14.20
CA TYR A 48 -3.93 -11.52 14.36
C TYR A 48 -3.88 -12.97 13.87
N ARG A 49 -4.97 -13.72 13.98
CA ARG A 49 -5.10 -15.07 13.39
C ARG A 49 -4.97 -15.03 11.88
N VAL A 50 -5.61 -14.08 11.20
CA VAL A 50 -5.52 -13.91 9.73
C VAL A 50 -4.11 -13.51 9.34
N ASN A 51 -3.50 -12.55 10.03
CA ASN A 51 -2.12 -12.17 9.74
C ASN A 51 -1.14 -13.34 9.94
N ALA A 52 -1.39 -14.21 10.92
CA ALA A 52 -0.64 -15.45 11.09
C ALA A 52 -0.83 -16.42 9.91
N LEU A 53 -2.07 -16.59 9.41
CA LEU A 53 -2.34 -17.38 8.20
C LEU A 53 -1.66 -16.78 6.95
N VAL A 54 -1.69 -15.45 6.80
CA VAL A 54 -0.99 -14.73 5.71
C VAL A 54 0.51 -15.01 5.73
N ALA A 55 1.12 -14.97 6.91
CA ALA A 55 2.55 -15.25 7.05
C ALA A 55 2.89 -16.73 6.78
N LEU A 56 2.00 -17.66 7.11
CA LEU A 56 2.22 -19.10 6.88
C LEU A 56 1.99 -19.51 5.43
N ALA A 57 0.99 -18.94 4.75
CA ALA A 57 0.49 -19.45 3.46
C ALA A 57 1.59 -19.77 2.43
N PRO A 58 2.61 -18.92 2.18
CA PRO A 58 3.67 -19.20 1.22
C PRO A 58 4.57 -20.39 1.57
N HIS A 59 4.53 -20.84 2.83
CA HIS A 59 5.42 -21.87 3.38
C HIS A 59 4.67 -23.17 3.74
N LEU A 60 3.34 -23.21 3.61
CA LEU A 60 2.57 -24.38 3.99
C LEU A 60 2.74 -25.50 2.94
N PRO A 61 3.20 -26.70 3.35
CA PRO A 61 3.11 -27.88 2.48
C PRO A 61 1.64 -28.29 2.30
N ASP A 62 1.34 -28.94 1.17
CA ASP A 62 -0.02 -29.32 0.77
C ASP A 62 -0.80 -30.09 1.86
N VAL A 63 -0.08 -30.91 2.64
CA VAL A 63 -0.67 -31.70 3.74
C VAL A 63 -1.26 -30.83 4.87
N LEU A 64 -0.82 -29.58 5.01
CA LEU A 64 -1.32 -28.64 6.02
C LEU A 64 -2.38 -27.68 5.50
N LEU A 65 -2.59 -27.62 4.18
CA LEU A 65 -3.60 -26.73 3.57
C LEU A 65 -5.03 -26.98 4.10
N PRO A 66 -5.51 -28.23 4.31
CA PRO A 66 -6.82 -28.46 4.91
C PRO A 66 -6.96 -27.86 6.31
N LYS A 67 -5.91 -27.96 7.14
CA LYS A 67 -5.89 -27.41 8.50
C LYS A 67 -5.88 -25.87 8.48
N ALA A 68 -5.19 -25.28 7.51
CA ALA A 68 -5.19 -23.83 7.32
C ALA A 68 -6.55 -23.33 6.83
N LEU A 69 -7.20 -24.07 5.93
CA LEU A 69 -8.57 -23.79 5.49
C LEU A 69 -9.57 -23.88 6.65
N ASP A 70 -9.47 -24.90 7.51
CA ASP A 70 -10.31 -24.99 8.70
C ASP A 70 -10.10 -23.81 9.66
N CYS A 71 -8.85 -23.35 9.80
CA CYS A 71 -8.53 -22.15 10.57
C CYS A 71 -9.19 -20.90 9.95
N ALA A 72 -9.12 -20.74 8.62
CA ALA A 72 -9.77 -19.64 7.91
C ALA A 72 -11.30 -19.68 8.06
N ARG A 73 -11.92 -20.85 7.91
CA ARG A 73 -13.37 -21.05 8.07
C ARG A 73 -13.87 -20.81 9.49
N GLY A 74 -13.01 -21.04 10.49
CA GLY A 74 -13.29 -20.77 11.90
C GLY A 74 -13.24 -19.29 12.28
N ILE A 75 -12.98 -18.36 11.35
CA ILE A 75 -13.05 -16.91 11.57
C ILE A 75 -14.51 -16.46 11.46
N SER A 76 -14.96 -15.69 12.45
CA SER A 76 -16.35 -15.22 12.55
C SER A 76 -16.57 -13.93 11.77
N ASP A 77 -15.62 -13.00 11.80
CA ASP A 77 -15.67 -11.77 11.02
C ASP A 77 -15.58 -12.08 9.51
N GLU A 78 -16.57 -11.62 8.75
CA GLU A 78 -16.70 -11.97 7.33
C GLU A 78 -15.57 -11.39 6.47
N TYR A 79 -15.06 -10.21 6.83
CA TYR A 79 -13.97 -9.58 6.10
C TYR A 79 -12.65 -10.30 6.35
N GLU A 80 -12.34 -10.60 7.61
CA GLU A 80 -11.16 -11.38 7.98
C GLU A 80 -11.23 -12.80 7.40
N ARG A 81 -12.40 -13.44 7.40
CA ARG A 81 -12.61 -14.74 6.75
C ARG A 81 -12.36 -14.66 5.24
N ALA A 82 -12.96 -13.68 4.55
CA ALA A 82 -12.73 -13.48 3.11
C ALA A 82 -11.23 -13.29 2.82
N LYS A 83 -10.55 -12.43 3.58
CA LYS A 83 -9.10 -12.19 3.46
C LYS A 83 -8.28 -13.47 3.66
N ALA A 84 -8.60 -14.27 4.67
CA ALA A 84 -7.92 -15.55 4.92
C ALA A 84 -8.12 -16.54 3.76
N LEU A 85 -9.34 -16.65 3.22
CA LEU A 85 -9.63 -17.52 2.08
C LEU A 85 -8.91 -17.04 0.81
N ILE A 86 -8.92 -15.73 0.51
CA ILE A 86 -8.18 -15.15 -0.63
C ILE A 86 -6.68 -15.47 -0.52
N THR A 87 -6.12 -15.39 0.69
CA THR A 87 -4.70 -15.69 0.94
C THR A 87 -4.35 -17.15 0.63
N LEU A 88 -5.27 -18.09 0.88
CA LEU A 88 -5.06 -19.51 0.59
C LEU A 88 -5.31 -19.87 -0.88
N ALA A 89 -6.01 -19.02 -1.65
CA ALA A 89 -6.40 -19.30 -3.04
C ALA A 89 -5.26 -19.68 -3.99
N PRO A 90 -4.03 -19.13 -3.89
CA PRO A 90 -2.91 -19.57 -4.74
C PRO A 90 -2.56 -21.06 -4.58
N HIS A 91 -2.86 -21.65 -3.42
CA HIS A 91 -2.60 -23.06 -3.11
C HIS A 91 -3.88 -23.91 -3.08
N LEU A 92 -5.05 -23.28 -2.90
CA LEU A 92 -6.37 -23.89 -2.85
C LEU A 92 -7.38 -23.08 -3.69
N PRO A 93 -7.31 -23.12 -5.03
CA PRO A 93 -8.17 -22.29 -5.88
C PRO A 93 -9.67 -22.57 -5.68
N ASP A 94 -10.04 -23.76 -5.23
CA ASP A 94 -11.44 -24.14 -4.98
C ASP A 94 -12.10 -23.34 -3.85
N VAL A 95 -11.34 -22.59 -3.04
CA VAL A 95 -11.89 -21.71 -1.98
C VAL A 95 -12.34 -20.34 -2.51
N LEU A 96 -12.04 -20.01 -3.77
CA LEU A 96 -12.36 -18.72 -4.38
C LEU A 96 -13.87 -18.40 -4.39
N PRO A 97 -14.79 -19.33 -4.73
CA PRO A 97 -16.23 -19.08 -4.63
C PRO A 97 -16.68 -18.77 -3.20
N GLU A 98 -16.15 -19.50 -2.21
CA GLU A 98 -16.45 -19.26 -0.78
C GLU A 98 -15.94 -17.89 -0.33
N ALA A 99 -14.74 -17.50 -0.76
CA ALA A 99 -14.17 -16.18 -0.51
C ALA A 99 -15.04 -15.06 -1.10
N LEU A 100 -15.56 -15.26 -2.31
CA LEU A 100 -16.46 -14.33 -2.99
C LEU A 100 -17.80 -14.19 -2.26
N ASP A 101 -18.38 -15.29 -1.80
CA ASP A 101 -19.62 -15.26 -1.03
C ASP A 101 -19.42 -14.53 0.31
N CYS A 102 -18.30 -14.76 0.99
CA CYS A 102 -17.93 -13.99 2.17
C CYS A 102 -17.81 -12.50 1.84
N ALA A 103 -17.06 -12.15 0.78
CA ALA A 103 -16.87 -10.76 0.37
C ALA A 103 -18.20 -10.05 0.06
N ARG A 104 -19.15 -10.73 -0.58
CA ARG A 104 -20.49 -10.21 -0.87
C ARG A 104 -21.33 -10.00 0.40
N GLY A 105 -21.14 -10.85 1.42
CA GLY A 105 -21.83 -10.79 2.72
C GLY A 105 -21.43 -9.59 3.58
N ILE A 106 -20.15 -9.18 3.54
CA ILE A 106 -19.57 -8.13 4.41
C ILE A 106 -20.45 -6.89 4.47
N SER A 107 -20.97 -6.52 5.64
CA SER A 107 -21.88 -5.37 5.77
C SER A 107 -21.20 -4.00 5.60
N ASP A 108 -19.95 -3.86 6.06
CA ASP A 108 -19.20 -2.60 5.92
C ASP A 108 -18.75 -2.38 4.47
N GLN A 109 -19.03 -1.20 3.92
CA GLN A 109 -18.75 -0.89 2.51
C GLN A 109 -17.26 -0.80 2.20
N ASN A 110 -16.43 -0.32 3.14
CA ASN A 110 -14.98 -0.24 2.94
C ASN A 110 -14.38 -1.65 2.91
N CYS A 111 -14.71 -2.47 3.89
CA CYS A 111 -14.28 -3.86 3.95
C CYS A 111 -14.77 -4.66 2.74
N ARG A 112 -16.02 -4.47 2.34
CA ARG A 112 -16.60 -5.10 1.15
C ARG A 112 -15.85 -4.69 -0.13
N ALA A 113 -15.63 -3.39 -0.34
CA ALA A 113 -14.90 -2.90 -1.51
C ALA A 113 -13.48 -3.51 -1.57
N ARG A 114 -12.75 -3.50 -0.44
CA ARG A 114 -11.40 -4.07 -0.34
C ARG A 114 -11.36 -5.57 -0.64
N ALA A 115 -12.30 -6.34 -0.09
CA ALA A 115 -12.38 -7.77 -0.35
C ALA A 115 -12.70 -8.09 -1.81
N LEU A 116 -13.62 -7.34 -2.43
CA LEU A 116 -13.96 -7.51 -3.84
C LEU A 116 -12.79 -7.12 -4.77
N VAL A 117 -12.07 -6.03 -4.46
CA VAL A 117 -10.85 -5.66 -5.21
C VAL A 117 -9.83 -6.79 -5.17
N ALA A 118 -9.57 -7.37 -3.99
CA ALA A 118 -8.60 -8.46 -3.85
C ALA A 118 -8.99 -9.73 -4.62
N LEU A 119 -10.29 -9.90 -4.94
CA LEU A 119 -10.80 -11.01 -5.75
C LEU A 119 -10.84 -10.70 -7.25
N ALA A 120 -10.66 -9.45 -7.68
CA ALA A 120 -10.75 -9.04 -9.08
C ALA A 120 -9.82 -9.80 -10.05
N PRO A 121 -8.60 -10.20 -9.67
CA PRO A 121 -7.75 -11.04 -10.53
C PRO A 121 -8.39 -12.40 -10.90
N HIS A 122 -9.31 -12.90 -10.07
CA HIS A 122 -10.00 -14.18 -10.27
C HIS A 122 -11.45 -14.02 -10.75
N PHE A 123 -12.11 -12.93 -10.36
CA PHE A 123 -13.50 -12.60 -10.72
C PHE A 123 -13.61 -11.14 -11.20
N PRO A 124 -13.20 -10.82 -12.44
CA PRO A 124 -13.22 -9.44 -12.94
C PRO A 124 -14.63 -8.80 -12.93
N ASP A 125 -15.67 -9.62 -13.01
CA ASP A 125 -17.08 -9.24 -12.95
C ASP A 125 -17.52 -8.64 -11.60
N VAL A 126 -16.68 -8.73 -10.55
CA VAL A 126 -16.94 -8.08 -9.25
C VAL A 126 -16.54 -6.60 -9.23
N LEU A 127 -15.75 -6.14 -10.21
CA LEU A 127 -15.23 -4.77 -10.25
C LEU A 127 -16.33 -3.68 -10.24
N PRO A 128 -17.45 -3.80 -11.00
CA PRO A 128 -18.54 -2.84 -10.91
C PRO A 128 -19.12 -2.76 -9.50
N LYS A 129 -19.30 -3.91 -8.83
CA LYS A 129 -19.82 -3.94 -7.46
C LYS A 129 -18.82 -3.35 -6.47
N ALA A 130 -17.53 -3.61 -6.64
CA ALA A 130 -16.47 -3.04 -5.82
C ALA A 130 -16.43 -1.51 -5.96
N LEU A 131 -16.58 -0.98 -7.18
CA LEU A 131 -16.68 0.45 -7.46
C LEU A 131 -17.92 1.08 -6.82
N ASP A 132 -19.09 0.46 -6.93
CA ASP A 132 -20.31 0.93 -6.25
C ASP A 132 -20.12 0.99 -4.73
N CYS A 133 -19.45 -0.01 -4.16
CA CYS A 133 -19.16 -0.04 -2.73
C CYS A 133 -18.18 1.06 -2.35
N ALA A 134 -17.12 1.28 -3.13
CA ALA A 134 -16.17 2.36 -2.93
C ALA A 134 -16.87 3.73 -2.95
N ARG A 135 -17.72 3.98 -3.95
CA ARG A 135 -18.52 5.22 -4.08
C ARG A 135 -19.50 5.44 -2.94
N GLY A 136 -20.04 4.37 -2.38
CA GLY A 136 -20.94 4.42 -1.23
C GLY A 136 -20.29 4.86 0.08
N ILE A 137 -18.96 4.77 0.20
CA ILE A 137 -18.22 5.12 1.41
C ILE A 137 -18.37 6.61 1.71
N LYS A 138 -18.84 6.92 2.92
CA LYS A 138 -19.10 8.29 3.36
C LYS A 138 -17.83 9.09 3.66
N TYR A 139 -16.84 8.46 4.28
CA TYR A 139 -15.61 9.13 4.70
C TYR A 139 -14.62 9.22 3.54
N GLU A 140 -14.23 10.43 3.16
CA GLU A 140 -13.44 10.75 1.96
C GLU A 140 -12.12 9.98 1.92
N TYR A 141 -11.43 9.85 3.05
CA TYR A 141 -10.19 9.07 3.14
C TYR A 141 -10.42 7.60 2.79
N HIS A 142 -11.45 6.97 3.36
CA HIS A 142 -11.77 5.58 3.07
C HIS A 142 -12.26 5.39 1.63
N ARG A 143 -12.99 6.37 1.08
CA ARG A 143 -13.43 6.38 -0.32
C ARG A 143 -12.24 6.50 -1.26
N ALA A 144 -11.34 7.46 -1.03
CA ALA A 144 -10.13 7.66 -1.81
C ALA A 144 -9.30 6.37 -1.85
N PHE A 145 -9.03 5.76 -0.69
CA PHE A 145 -8.24 4.52 -0.62
C PHE A 145 -8.92 3.34 -1.32
N ALA A 146 -10.25 3.22 -1.25
CA ALA A 146 -10.99 2.19 -1.97
C ALA A 146 -10.94 2.40 -3.50
N LEU A 147 -11.03 3.64 -3.97
CA LEU A 147 -10.89 3.97 -5.39
C LEU A 147 -9.45 3.75 -5.88
N ILE A 148 -8.44 4.13 -5.08
CA ILE A 148 -7.02 3.87 -5.40
C ILE A 148 -6.77 2.36 -5.55
N ALA A 149 -7.35 1.54 -4.67
CA ALA A 149 -7.20 0.08 -4.75
C ALA A 149 -7.81 -0.51 -6.04
N LEU A 150 -8.80 0.17 -6.65
CA LEU A 150 -9.39 -0.22 -7.92
C LEU A 150 -8.56 0.20 -9.14
N ALA A 151 -7.69 1.19 -9.01
CA ALA A 151 -6.95 1.78 -10.14
C ALA A 151 -6.17 0.78 -11.00
N PRO A 152 -5.50 -0.27 -10.45
CA PRO A 152 -4.83 -1.28 -11.27
C PRO A 152 -5.76 -2.05 -12.22
N HIS A 153 -7.06 -2.09 -11.92
CA HIS A 153 -8.07 -2.79 -12.71
C HIS A 153 -9.03 -1.85 -13.46
N LEU A 154 -9.21 -0.63 -12.95
CA LEU A 154 -10.09 0.40 -13.49
C LEU A 154 -9.38 1.76 -13.46
N PRO A 155 -8.44 2.05 -14.36
CA PRO A 155 -7.68 3.31 -14.36
C PRO A 155 -8.56 4.57 -14.43
N ASP A 156 -9.76 4.46 -15.03
CA ASP A 156 -10.73 5.55 -15.16
C ASP A 156 -11.26 6.09 -13.82
N VAL A 157 -11.00 5.39 -12.69
CA VAL A 157 -11.38 5.86 -11.34
C VAL A 157 -10.36 6.85 -10.74
N LEU A 158 -9.18 6.99 -11.35
CA LEU A 158 -8.11 7.84 -10.81
C LEU A 158 -8.47 9.32 -10.66
N PRO A 159 -9.19 9.97 -11.61
CA PRO A 159 -9.66 11.35 -11.41
C PRO A 159 -10.58 11.48 -10.19
N GLU A 160 -11.50 10.51 -10.02
CA GLU A 160 -12.43 10.47 -8.88
C GLU A 160 -11.67 10.21 -7.57
N ALA A 161 -10.65 9.36 -7.58
CA ALA A 161 -9.79 9.09 -6.44
C ALA A 161 -8.99 10.33 -6.02
N LEU A 162 -8.45 11.09 -6.98
CA LEU A 162 -7.76 12.38 -6.73
C LEU A 162 -8.72 13.44 -6.17
N ASP A 163 -9.93 13.53 -6.69
CA ASP A 163 -10.95 14.44 -6.16
C ASP A 163 -11.31 14.10 -4.71
N CYS A 164 -11.43 12.80 -4.40
CA CYS A 164 -11.62 12.35 -3.03
C CYS A 164 -10.42 12.69 -2.16
N ALA A 165 -9.19 12.46 -2.63
CA ALA A 165 -7.96 12.77 -1.90
C ALA A 165 -7.89 14.26 -1.55
N ARG A 166 -8.15 15.14 -2.53
CA ARG A 166 -8.22 16.59 -2.32
C ARG A 166 -9.27 17.00 -1.28
N GLY A 167 -10.40 16.29 -1.22
CA GLY A 167 -11.47 16.54 -0.25
C GLY A 167 -11.21 16.02 1.18
N ILE A 168 -10.12 15.27 1.43
CA ILE A 168 -9.79 14.76 2.76
C ILE A 168 -9.47 15.94 3.70
N GLU A 169 -10.16 16.03 4.82
CA GLU A 169 -9.95 17.06 5.85
C GLU A 169 -8.55 17.01 6.49
N PHE A 170 -8.11 15.81 6.90
CA PHE A 170 -6.82 15.64 7.55
C PHE A 170 -5.67 15.61 6.54
N GLU A 171 -4.76 16.57 6.67
CA GLU A 171 -3.65 16.77 5.72
C GLU A 171 -2.71 15.57 5.58
N HIS A 172 -2.42 14.86 6.68
CA HIS A 172 -1.61 13.65 6.63
C HIS A 172 -2.26 12.54 5.82
N HIS A 173 -3.59 12.38 5.94
CA HIS A 173 -4.35 11.45 5.12
C HIS A 173 -4.37 11.87 3.64
N ARG A 174 -4.38 13.18 3.34
CA ARG A 174 -4.26 13.69 1.97
C ARG A 174 -2.89 13.37 1.38
N ALA A 175 -1.82 13.56 2.14
CA ALA A 175 -0.46 13.22 1.72
C ALA A 175 -0.29 11.71 1.50
N TYR A 176 -0.81 10.86 2.39
CA TYR A 176 -0.82 9.41 2.19
C TYR A 176 -1.67 8.99 0.98
N ALA A 177 -2.77 9.67 0.67
CA ALA A 177 -3.51 9.39 -0.54
C ALA A 177 -2.68 9.69 -1.80
N LEU A 178 -1.90 10.77 -1.81
CA LEU A 178 -0.98 11.10 -2.91
C LEU A 178 0.14 10.08 -3.07
N GLU A 179 0.78 9.65 -1.98
CA GLU A 179 1.74 8.54 -1.99
C GLU A 179 1.16 7.31 -2.70
N ARG A 180 -0.07 6.92 -2.32
CA ARG A 180 -0.71 5.71 -2.84
C ARG A 180 -1.20 5.87 -4.28
N LEU A 181 -1.52 7.08 -4.71
CA LEU A 181 -1.89 7.40 -6.08
C LEU A 181 -0.69 7.41 -7.02
N ALA A 182 0.47 7.93 -6.56
CA ALA A 182 1.61 8.24 -7.41
C ALA A 182 2.05 7.10 -8.37
N PRO A 183 2.13 5.82 -7.95
CA PRO A 183 2.51 4.72 -8.83
C PRO A 183 1.50 4.42 -9.96
N HIS A 184 0.29 4.97 -9.85
CA HIS A 184 -0.81 4.71 -10.77
C HIS A 184 -1.22 5.94 -11.59
N LEU A 185 -0.66 7.11 -11.31
CA LEU A 185 -1.07 8.37 -11.95
C LEU A 185 -0.56 8.46 -13.39
N PRO A 186 -1.44 8.55 -14.41
CA PRO A 186 -1.03 8.96 -15.74
C PRO A 186 -0.67 10.45 -15.73
N ASP A 187 0.23 10.83 -16.64
CA ASP A 187 0.79 12.19 -16.73
C ASP A 187 -0.28 13.29 -16.82
N VAL A 188 -1.39 13.00 -17.49
CA VAL A 188 -2.54 13.91 -17.64
C VAL A 188 -3.18 14.32 -16.30
N LEU A 189 -2.97 13.54 -15.23
CA LEU A 189 -3.48 13.82 -13.89
C LEU A 189 -2.43 14.43 -12.94
N LEU A 190 -1.17 14.59 -13.39
CA LEU A 190 -0.12 15.21 -12.57
C LEU A 190 -0.48 16.65 -12.12
N PRO A 191 -1.03 17.54 -12.98
CA PRO A 191 -1.44 18.87 -12.52
C PRO A 191 -2.44 18.83 -11.36
N GLN A 192 -3.43 17.93 -11.43
CA GLN A 192 -4.43 17.75 -10.37
C GLN A 192 -3.80 17.19 -9.08
N ALA A 193 -2.81 16.31 -9.19
CA ALA A 193 -2.07 15.78 -8.05
C ALA A 193 -1.17 16.85 -7.40
N LEU A 194 -0.50 17.68 -8.20
CA LEU A 194 0.28 18.82 -7.73
C LEU A 194 -0.61 19.87 -7.05
N ASP A 195 -1.80 20.16 -7.62
CA ASP A 195 -2.82 21.00 -6.98
C ASP A 195 -3.23 20.46 -5.60
N CYS A 196 -3.46 19.14 -5.51
CA CYS A 196 -3.80 18.46 -4.27
C CYS A 196 -2.67 18.60 -3.23
N ALA A 197 -1.42 18.43 -3.64
CA ALA A 197 -0.25 18.59 -2.77
C ALA A 197 -0.07 20.05 -2.31
N ARG A 198 -0.24 21.02 -3.22
CA ARG A 198 -0.19 22.46 -2.91
C ARG A 198 -1.25 22.89 -1.91
N GLY A 199 -2.40 22.21 -1.89
CA GLY A 199 -3.47 22.43 -0.92
C GLY A 199 -3.18 21.92 0.50
N ILE A 200 -2.03 21.29 0.75
CA ILE A 200 -1.61 20.84 2.08
C ILE A 200 -0.85 21.98 2.78
N GLU A 201 -1.34 22.47 3.92
CA GLU A 201 -0.74 23.58 4.66
C GLU A 201 0.53 23.15 5.39
N SER A 202 0.48 22.01 6.09
CA SER A 202 1.64 21.43 6.75
C SER A 202 2.75 21.14 5.75
N GLU A 203 3.85 21.88 5.88
CA GLU A 203 4.99 21.73 4.98
C GLU A 203 5.57 20.32 4.97
N TYR A 204 5.60 19.65 6.12
CA TYR A 204 6.06 18.26 6.22
C TYR A 204 5.22 17.32 5.34
N TYR A 205 3.89 17.39 5.45
CA TYR A 205 2.99 16.54 4.66
C TYR A 205 2.95 16.98 3.18
N ARG A 206 3.11 18.27 2.89
CA ARG A 206 3.25 18.77 1.52
C ARG A 206 4.51 18.23 0.85
N ALA A 207 5.65 18.29 1.55
CA ALA A 207 6.92 17.72 1.09
C ALA A 207 6.78 16.22 0.82
N PHE A 208 6.20 15.47 1.77
CA PHE A 208 5.94 14.04 1.64
C PHE A 208 5.10 13.70 0.40
N GLY A 209 4.00 14.41 0.19
CA GLY A 209 3.14 14.21 -0.97
C GLY A 209 3.86 14.53 -2.28
N LEU A 210 4.56 15.68 -2.35
CA LEU A 210 5.31 16.09 -3.54
C LEU A 210 6.44 15.10 -3.87
N GLN A 211 7.15 14.59 -2.86
CA GLN A 211 8.22 13.62 -3.03
C GLN A 211 7.74 12.38 -3.79
N HIS A 212 6.60 11.80 -3.42
CA HIS A 212 6.12 10.60 -4.10
C HIS A 212 5.60 10.87 -5.51
N LEU A 213 5.10 12.08 -5.78
CA LEU A 213 4.74 12.50 -7.14
C LEU A 213 5.98 12.63 -8.04
N ILE A 214 7.10 13.17 -7.52
CA ILE A 214 8.32 13.35 -8.31
C ILE A 214 9.06 12.05 -8.60
N GLU A 215 8.98 11.06 -7.69
CA GLU A 215 9.65 9.75 -7.83
C GLU A 215 9.22 8.99 -9.10
N ASN A 216 8.03 9.29 -9.62
CA ASN A 216 7.44 8.63 -10.79
C ASN A 216 7.55 9.47 -12.08
N LEU A 217 8.20 10.64 -12.03
CA LEU A 217 8.34 11.50 -13.21
C LEU A 217 9.38 10.94 -14.18
N THR A 218 9.07 11.02 -15.47
CA THR A 218 9.98 10.67 -16.55
C THR A 218 10.18 11.87 -17.46
N PRO A 219 11.34 12.00 -18.11
CA PRO A 219 11.52 13.02 -19.14
C PRO A 219 10.48 12.95 -20.25
N SER A 220 9.91 11.78 -20.57
CA SER A 220 8.83 11.66 -21.55
C SER A 220 7.50 12.25 -21.07
N SER A 221 7.23 12.23 -19.77
CA SER A 221 5.93 12.58 -19.20
C SER A 221 5.72 14.06 -18.90
N VAL A 222 6.80 14.83 -18.81
CA VAL A 222 6.77 16.22 -18.35
C VAL A 222 7.03 17.16 -19.51
N ASP A 223 6.08 18.03 -19.86
CA ASP A 223 6.32 19.15 -20.77
C ASP A 223 6.83 20.40 -20.02
N PHE A 224 7.18 21.46 -20.74
CA PHE A 224 7.78 22.63 -20.10
C PHE A 224 6.82 23.37 -19.14
N PRO A 225 5.52 23.56 -19.45
CA PRO A 225 4.56 24.08 -18.49
C PRO A 225 4.47 23.25 -17.21
N LEU A 226 4.33 21.92 -17.32
CA LEU A 226 4.27 21.03 -16.15
C LEU A 226 5.58 21.06 -15.35
N TRP A 227 6.72 21.19 -16.02
CA TRP A 227 8.01 21.40 -15.36
C TRP A 227 8.04 22.66 -14.50
N GLN A 228 7.48 23.78 -14.98
CA GLN A 228 7.36 25.00 -14.20
C GLN A 228 6.47 24.80 -12.97
N GLU A 229 5.33 24.12 -13.12
CA GLU A 229 4.43 23.83 -12.00
C GLU A 229 5.09 22.94 -10.92
N ILE A 230 5.91 21.97 -11.34
CA ILE A 230 6.69 21.12 -10.42
C ILE A 230 7.69 21.98 -9.64
N LEU A 231 8.46 22.84 -10.33
CA LEU A 231 9.42 23.73 -9.69
C LEU A 231 8.75 24.71 -8.72
N ASP A 232 7.62 25.30 -9.10
CA ASP A 232 6.85 26.22 -8.26
C ASP A 232 6.32 25.52 -7.01
N SER A 233 5.86 24.26 -7.16
CA SER A 233 5.39 23.45 -6.03
C SER A 233 6.54 23.13 -5.07
N LEU A 234 7.71 22.75 -5.59
CA LEU A 234 8.89 22.46 -4.77
C LEU A 234 9.51 23.70 -4.15
N ALA A 235 9.44 24.87 -4.80
CA ALA A 235 9.90 26.14 -4.26
C ALA A 235 9.15 26.58 -2.99
N SER A 236 7.96 26.00 -2.74
CA SER A 236 7.20 26.19 -1.50
C SER A 236 7.74 25.40 -0.29
N LEU A 237 8.76 24.57 -0.49
CA LEU A 237 9.37 23.74 0.56
C LEU A 237 10.56 24.48 1.20
N THR A 238 10.89 24.11 2.44
CA THR A 238 12.16 24.52 3.05
C THR A 238 13.35 23.95 2.27
N ARG A 239 14.51 24.58 2.49
CA ARG A 239 15.77 24.18 1.86
C ARG A 239 16.09 22.68 2.02
N PRO A 240 15.97 22.05 3.21
CA PRO A 240 16.27 20.63 3.34
C PRO A 240 15.37 19.77 2.45
N ASN A 241 14.05 19.98 2.49
CA ASN A 241 13.08 19.22 1.71
C ASN A 241 13.26 19.43 0.19
N PHE A 242 13.55 20.66 -0.25
CA PHE A 242 13.87 20.93 -1.65
C PHE A 242 15.15 20.21 -2.11
N LEU A 243 16.20 20.22 -1.27
CA LEU A 243 17.47 19.57 -1.59
C LEU A 243 17.35 18.04 -1.64
N GLU A 244 16.44 17.45 -0.85
CA GLU A 244 16.13 16.02 -0.92
C GLU A 244 15.44 15.63 -2.24
N ALA A 245 14.59 16.51 -2.79
CA ALA A 245 13.92 16.30 -4.07
C ALA A 245 14.87 16.47 -5.29
N LEU A 246 15.88 17.33 -5.17
CA LEU A 246 16.70 17.79 -6.30
C LEU A 246 17.37 16.67 -7.12
N PRO A 247 17.93 15.59 -6.54
CA PRO A 247 18.54 14.51 -7.31
C PRO A 247 17.55 13.83 -8.27
N GLN A 248 16.28 13.73 -7.87
CA GLN A 248 15.23 13.11 -8.68
C GLN A 248 14.85 13.96 -9.90
N LEU A 249 15.09 15.27 -9.83
CA LEU A 249 14.84 16.19 -10.93
C LEU A 249 15.96 16.21 -11.98
N ALA A 250 17.12 15.60 -11.72
CA ALA A 250 18.26 15.65 -12.63
C ALA A 250 17.93 15.25 -14.08
N PRO A 251 17.13 14.19 -14.35
CA PRO A 251 16.71 13.86 -15.72
C PRO A 251 15.90 14.96 -16.39
N LEU A 252 15.05 15.67 -15.63
CA LEU A 252 14.23 16.78 -16.13
C LEU A 252 15.06 18.04 -16.37
N ILE A 253 15.99 18.35 -15.46
CA ILE A 253 16.95 19.46 -15.62
C ILE A 253 17.77 19.23 -16.90
N ILE A 254 18.27 18.02 -17.13
CA ILE A 254 18.99 17.69 -18.36
C ILE A 254 18.09 17.79 -19.59
N LYS A 255 16.84 17.34 -19.51
CA LYS A 255 15.89 17.43 -20.62
C LYS A 255 15.70 18.88 -21.09
N PHE A 256 15.47 19.80 -20.16
CA PHE A 256 15.08 21.18 -20.49
C PHE A 256 16.26 22.15 -20.60
N GLY A 257 17.34 21.92 -19.87
CA GLY A 257 18.51 22.81 -19.82
C GLY A 257 19.84 22.15 -20.20
N GLY A 258 19.85 20.87 -20.53
CA GLY A 258 21.07 20.12 -20.85
C GLY A 258 21.95 19.82 -19.63
N VAL A 259 23.10 19.18 -19.89
CA VAL A 259 24.08 18.84 -18.86
C VAL A 259 24.67 20.10 -18.19
N GLU A 260 24.74 21.22 -18.92
CA GLU A 260 25.23 22.47 -18.36
C GLU A 260 24.30 23.00 -17.27
N ALA A 261 22.98 23.00 -17.49
CA ALA A 261 22.02 23.43 -16.47
C ALA A 261 22.10 22.58 -15.19
N LEU A 262 22.37 21.28 -15.32
CA LEU A 262 22.59 20.43 -14.14
C LEU A 262 23.86 20.85 -13.38
N ARG A 263 24.95 21.14 -14.10
CA ARG A 263 26.21 21.61 -13.50
C ARG A 263 26.03 22.96 -12.81
N GLU A 264 25.36 23.90 -13.47
CA GLU A 264 25.04 25.21 -12.90
C GLU A 264 24.14 25.09 -11.66
N THR A 265 23.16 24.18 -11.68
CA THR A 265 22.31 23.89 -10.53
C THR A 265 23.13 23.37 -9.34
N MET A 266 24.05 22.42 -9.58
CA MET A 266 24.95 21.91 -8.54
C MET A 266 25.87 23.01 -7.99
N ALA A 267 26.46 23.83 -8.87
CA ALA A 267 27.32 24.94 -8.46
C ALA A 267 26.56 25.98 -7.64
N ALA A 268 25.31 26.28 -7.99
CA ALA A 268 24.45 27.18 -7.22
C ALA A 268 24.13 26.62 -5.83
N VAL A 269 23.87 25.31 -5.71
CA VAL A 269 23.68 24.65 -4.40
C VAL A 269 24.94 24.74 -3.55
N GLU A 270 26.12 24.47 -4.14
CA GLU A 270 27.42 24.57 -3.45
C GLU A 270 27.71 25.99 -2.96
N ASP A 271 27.53 27.01 -3.81
CA ASP A 271 27.75 28.41 -3.45
C ASP A 271 26.84 28.84 -2.29
N VAL A 272 25.53 28.57 -2.41
CA VAL A 272 24.56 28.88 -1.33
C VAL A 272 24.92 28.14 -0.06
N SER A 273 25.35 26.87 -0.11
CA SER A 273 25.78 26.12 1.07
C SER A 273 27.01 26.74 1.75
N GLY A 274 27.90 27.36 0.96
CA GLY A 274 29.09 28.06 1.45
C GLY A 274 28.79 29.35 2.23
N TRP A 275 27.62 29.95 2.05
CA TRP A 275 27.23 31.21 2.71
C TRP A 275 26.79 31.03 4.17
N TRP A 276 26.59 29.79 4.63
CA TRP A 276 26.06 29.48 5.97
C TRP A 276 27.06 28.72 6.86
N LYS A 277 28.35 29.11 6.80
CA LYS A 277 29.40 28.62 7.72
C LYS A 277 29.35 29.31 9.07
#